data_AF-A0A819WTS9-F1
#
_entry.id   AF-A0A819WTS9-F1
#
_cell.length_a   1.000
_cell.length_b   1.000
_cell.length_c   1.000
_cell.angle_alpha   90.00
_cell.angle_beta   90.00
_cell.angle_gamma   90.00
#
_symmetry.space_group_name_H-M   'P 1'
#
loop_
_entity.id
_entity.type
_entity.pdbx_description
1 polymer ?
#
loop_
_entity_poly.entity_id
_entity_poly.type
_entity_poly.pdbx_seq_one_letter_code
_entity_poly.pdbx_strand_id
1 'polypeptide(L)'
;MRNLLSHSSGIRQNIIEEYKLYVPGDDFTKRNLSDVITMYLSHENSWLPVPPGNLTYYSNIGTGLAAHIIELLSEVSFEEYVQEKILKPLDIDTNNASYRLSTFQNNQINLVDHYIYNASWLESFQQLAPYFNFSRVENSSDWFYAPFFSFTIYPAGMLRMSAHSLSKFLRSFLNNFHNILHNPQSIDEMLSISPQMSYVNMSNVEFSLGWYWEIFDGRRFIGHDGSLPGVRTSMMANEKRNLGVIILTNGDIIKNDEQAQKVKDTIVHLMIKLFDCFETKTNTAFRQHVNNIYIWWTISILYFLK
;
A
#
# COMPACT_ATOMS: atom_id res chain seq x y z
N MET A 1 -0.53 12.24 -15.95
CA MET A 1 -1.33 11.53 -14.93
C MET A 1 -1.42 10.02 -15.20
N ARG A 2 -2.01 9.55 -16.32
CA ARG A 2 -2.15 8.10 -16.60
C ARG A 2 -0.84 7.32 -16.45
N ASN A 3 0.23 7.77 -17.09
CA ASN A 3 1.53 7.10 -16.98
C ASN A 3 2.11 7.12 -15.54
N LEU A 4 1.78 8.12 -14.72
CA LEU A 4 2.21 8.15 -13.32
C LEU A 4 1.51 7.06 -12.50
N LEU A 5 0.20 6.94 -12.69
CA LEU A 5 -0.65 6.00 -11.94
C LEU A 5 -0.54 4.55 -12.45
N SER A 6 -0.15 4.33 -13.70
CA SER A 6 0.12 2.98 -14.24
C SER A 6 1.58 2.57 -14.21
N HIS A 7 2.43 3.31 -13.48
CA HIS A 7 3.87 3.05 -13.38
C HIS A 7 4.61 3.00 -14.73
N SER A 8 4.12 3.71 -15.74
CA SER A 8 4.70 3.78 -17.08
C SER A 8 5.30 5.16 -17.39
N SER A 9 5.58 5.97 -16.38
CA SER A 9 6.07 7.35 -16.54
C SER A 9 7.52 7.47 -16.98
N GLY A 10 8.28 6.37 -16.98
CA GLY A 10 9.73 6.40 -17.17
C GLY A 10 10.51 6.76 -15.91
N ILE A 11 9.84 7.07 -14.79
CA ILE A 11 10.51 7.29 -13.50
C ILE A 11 10.83 5.93 -12.90
N ARG A 12 12.11 5.62 -12.72
CA ARG A 12 12.54 4.34 -12.14
C ARG A 12 12.81 4.45 -10.63
N GLN A 13 12.66 3.32 -9.94
CA GLN A 13 13.13 3.19 -8.56
C GLN A 13 14.64 3.33 -8.51
N ASN A 14 15.08 4.15 -7.57
CA ASN A 14 16.46 4.38 -7.17
C ASN A 14 16.52 4.11 -5.67
N ILE A 15 16.79 2.85 -5.31
CA ILE A 15 16.66 2.37 -3.94
C ILE A 15 17.50 3.16 -2.93
N ILE A 16 18.68 3.65 -3.37
CA ILE A 16 19.59 4.44 -2.54
C ILE A 16 18.95 5.77 -2.17
N GLU A 17 18.34 6.46 -3.15
CA GLU A 17 17.67 7.73 -2.89
C GLU A 17 16.35 7.51 -2.14
N GLU A 18 15.61 6.43 -2.41
CA GLU A 18 14.38 6.10 -1.66
C GLU A 18 14.67 5.84 -0.17
N TYR A 19 15.75 5.15 0.18
CA TYR A 19 16.09 4.90 1.60
C TYR A 19 16.35 6.20 2.38
N LYS A 20 16.86 7.25 1.73
CA LYS A 20 17.06 8.57 2.35
C LYS A 20 15.77 9.34 2.61
N LEU A 21 14.64 8.89 2.03
CA LEU A 21 13.34 9.56 2.19
C LEU A 21 12.62 9.14 3.48
N TYR A 22 13.11 8.11 4.17
CA TYR A 22 12.58 7.65 5.46
C TYR A 22 13.00 8.61 6.58
N VAL A 23 12.04 8.99 7.43
CA VAL A 23 12.24 10.00 8.49
C VAL A 23 11.53 9.59 9.79
N PRO A 24 12.04 9.99 10.97
CA PRO A 24 11.41 9.65 12.24
C PRO A 24 10.10 10.42 12.46
N GLY A 25 9.12 9.80 13.12
CA GLY A 25 7.91 10.49 13.54
C GLY A 25 7.14 11.15 12.38
N ASP A 26 6.74 12.41 12.57
CA ASP A 26 6.04 13.23 11.57
C ASP A 26 6.97 14.19 10.80
N ASP A 27 8.28 13.92 10.78
CA ASP A 27 9.27 14.79 10.14
C ASP A 27 9.10 14.91 8.62
N PHE A 28 8.25 14.08 8.00
CA PHE A 28 7.89 14.22 6.59
C PHE A 28 7.27 15.60 6.29
N THR A 29 6.69 16.24 7.30
CA THR A 29 6.07 17.58 7.21
C THR A 29 7.09 18.72 7.13
N LYS A 30 8.38 18.45 7.37
CA LYS A 30 9.45 19.46 7.33
C LYS A 30 9.89 19.82 5.92
N ARG A 31 9.47 19.05 4.90
CA ARG A 31 9.79 19.30 3.49
C ARG A 31 8.51 19.22 2.68
N ASN A 32 8.38 20.12 1.70
CA ASN A 32 7.27 20.06 0.77
C ASN A 32 7.46 18.91 -0.22
N LEU A 33 6.36 18.32 -0.66
CA LEU A 33 6.36 17.20 -1.61
C LEU A 33 7.12 17.53 -2.91
N SER A 34 6.98 18.76 -3.38
CA SER A 34 7.69 19.29 -4.57
C SER A 34 9.22 19.23 -4.43
N ASP A 35 9.76 19.62 -3.28
CA ASP A 35 11.21 19.64 -3.04
C ASP A 35 11.78 18.22 -3.02
N VAL A 36 11.06 17.30 -2.37
CA VAL A 36 11.42 15.88 -2.29
C VAL A 36 11.44 15.25 -3.69
N ILE A 37 10.40 15.49 -4.49
CA ILE A 37 10.30 14.98 -5.85
C ILE A 37 11.40 15.57 -6.74
N THR A 38 11.59 16.89 -6.69
CA THR A 38 12.59 17.59 -7.51
C THR A 38 14.01 17.08 -7.20
N MET A 39 14.33 16.94 -5.90
CA MET A 39 15.61 16.38 -5.46
C MET A 39 15.80 14.96 -6.02
N TYR A 40 14.81 14.08 -5.89
CA TYR A 40 14.91 12.71 -6.37
C TYR A 40 15.09 12.64 -7.90
N LEU A 41 14.30 13.42 -8.65
CA LEU A 41 14.29 13.41 -10.11
C LEU A 41 15.50 14.10 -10.74
N SER A 42 16.31 14.83 -9.95
CA SER A 42 17.57 15.43 -10.41
C SER A 42 18.68 14.39 -10.67
N HIS A 43 18.52 13.16 -10.16
CA HIS A 43 19.47 12.08 -10.41
C HIS A 43 19.15 11.40 -11.75
N GLU A 44 20.12 11.31 -12.66
CA GLU A 44 19.97 10.57 -13.93
C GLU A 44 19.52 9.12 -13.69
N ASN A 45 19.98 8.55 -12.57
CA ASN A 45 19.62 7.20 -12.15
C ASN A 45 18.18 7.06 -11.61
N SER A 46 17.36 8.10 -11.70
CA SER A 46 15.92 8.08 -11.41
C SER A 46 15.07 7.96 -12.68
N TRP A 47 15.69 7.82 -13.86
CA TRP A 47 15.00 7.71 -15.14
C TRP A 47 15.32 6.41 -15.89
N LEU A 48 14.30 5.82 -16.50
CA LEU A 48 14.49 4.75 -17.50
C LEU A 48 15.07 5.34 -18.79
N PRO A 49 15.92 4.59 -19.51
CA PRO A 49 16.45 5.01 -20.81
C PRO A 49 15.43 4.83 -21.95
N VAL A 50 14.13 5.00 -21.68
CA VAL A 50 13.04 4.90 -22.67
C VAL A 50 12.02 6.03 -22.45
N PRO A 51 11.30 6.46 -23.51
CA PRO A 51 10.21 7.42 -23.36
C PRO A 51 9.10 6.94 -22.41
N PRO A 52 8.41 7.86 -21.72
CA PRO A 52 7.21 7.55 -20.95
C PRO A 52 6.15 6.85 -21.81
N GLY A 53 5.51 5.83 -21.25
CA GLY A 53 4.45 5.04 -21.90
C GLY A 53 4.96 3.82 -22.67
N ASN A 54 6.28 3.59 -22.75
CA ASN A 54 6.85 2.43 -23.44
C ASN A 54 7.02 1.21 -22.53
N LEU A 55 7.41 1.42 -21.27
CA LEU A 55 7.65 0.35 -20.31
C LEU A 55 7.05 0.70 -18.95
N THR A 56 6.64 -0.34 -18.22
CA THR A 56 6.18 -0.23 -16.84
C THR A 56 7.32 -0.55 -15.88
N TYR A 57 7.51 0.28 -14.85
CA TYR A 57 8.45 0.05 -13.75
C TYR A 57 7.91 0.73 -12.49
N TYR A 58 7.74 -0.04 -11.41
CA TYR A 58 7.14 0.46 -10.17
C TYR A 58 7.88 1.69 -9.65
N SER A 59 7.11 2.71 -9.24
CA SER A 59 7.64 4.02 -8.90
C SER A 59 6.79 4.74 -7.86
N ASN A 60 7.30 4.82 -6.64
CA ASN A 60 6.70 5.61 -5.56
C ASN A 60 6.68 7.10 -5.90
N ILE A 61 7.73 7.57 -6.58
CA ILE A 61 7.88 8.97 -6.97
C ILE A 61 6.86 9.37 -8.03
N GLY A 62 6.48 8.44 -8.93
CA GLY A 62 5.35 8.64 -9.85
C GLY A 62 4.04 8.96 -9.11
N THR A 63 3.72 8.16 -8.08
CA THR A 63 2.55 8.37 -7.21
C THR A 63 2.64 9.68 -6.45
N GLY A 64 3.81 9.98 -5.88
CA GLY A 64 4.08 11.25 -5.21
C GLY A 64 3.87 12.46 -6.12
N LEU A 65 4.34 12.40 -7.37
CA LEU A 65 4.12 13.46 -8.35
C LEU A 65 2.65 13.60 -8.74
N ALA A 66 1.90 12.50 -8.82
CA ALA A 66 0.45 12.56 -9.01
C ALA A 66 -0.25 13.28 -7.84
N ALA A 67 0.16 13.00 -6.61
CA ALA A 67 -0.34 13.69 -5.42
C ALA A 67 0.04 15.18 -5.39
N HIS A 68 1.26 15.54 -5.79
CA HIS A 68 1.65 16.94 -5.86
C HIS A 68 0.83 17.74 -6.91
N ILE A 69 0.49 17.11 -8.04
CA ILE A 69 -0.44 17.72 -9.01
C ILE A 69 -1.80 18.00 -8.36
N ILE A 70 -2.29 17.10 -7.50
CA ILE A 70 -3.53 17.33 -6.75
C ILE A 70 -3.36 18.56 -5.84
N GLU A 71 -2.27 18.66 -5.07
CA GLU A 71 -2.01 19.82 -4.21
C GLU A 71 -2.04 21.15 -4.97
N LEU A 72 -1.40 21.19 -6.16
CA LEU A 72 -1.37 22.38 -7.01
C LEU A 72 -2.75 22.76 -7.54
N LEU A 73 -3.61 21.79 -7.86
CA LEU A 73 -4.93 22.02 -8.45
C LEU A 73 -6.01 22.30 -7.41
N SER A 74 -5.89 21.74 -6.21
CA SER A 74 -6.86 21.91 -5.13
C SER A 74 -6.49 23.00 -4.12
N GLU A 75 -5.26 23.52 -4.19
CA GLU A 75 -4.71 24.54 -3.26
C GLU A 75 -4.75 24.12 -1.77
N VAL A 76 -4.80 22.80 -1.52
CA VAL A 76 -4.75 22.18 -0.19
C VAL A 76 -3.71 21.07 -0.19
N SER A 77 -3.22 20.69 0.98
CA SER A 77 -2.29 19.56 1.09
C SER A 77 -2.94 18.24 0.62
N PHE A 78 -2.15 17.28 0.15
CA PHE A 78 -2.71 15.99 -0.28
C PHE A 78 -3.33 15.22 0.89
N GLU A 79 -2.77 15.36 2.10
CA GLU A 79 -3.39 14.86 3.34
C GLU A 79 -4.80 15.41 3.54
N GLU A 80 -4.98 16.73 3.46
CA GLU A 80 -6.28 17.38 3.61
C GLU A 80 -7.25 16.96 2.49
N TYR A 81 -6.77 16.90 1.25
CA TYR A 81 -7.57 16.42 0.13
C TYR A 81 -8.10 15.00 0.38
N VAL A 82 -7.24 14.08 0.83
CA VAL A 82 -7.63 12.69 1.14
C VAL A 82 -8.64 12.65 2.29
N GLN A 83 -8.44 13.45 3.34
CA GLN A 83 -9.40 13.53 4.45
C GLN A 83 -10.78 14.01 3.97
N GLU A 84 -10.85 15.12 3.24
CA GLU A 84 -12.11 15.74 2.84
C GLU A 84 -12.81 15.04 1.68
N LYS A 85 -12.06 14.53 0.70
CA LYS A 85 -12.63 14.01 -0.56
C LYS A 85 -12.70 12.49 -0.60
N ILE A 86 -11.98 11.79 0.27
CA ILE A 86 -11.93 10.31 0.28
C ILE A 86 -12.39 9.76 1.62
N LEU A 87 -11.75 10.10 2.74
CA LEU A 87 -12.04 9.44 4.02
C LEU A 87 -13.42 9.81 4.56
N LYS A 88 -13.74 11.11 4.66
CA LYS A 88 -15.05 11.56 5.16
C LYS A 88 -16.23 11.05 4.30
N PRO A 89 -16.22 11.14 2.96
CA PRO A 89 -17.31 10.60 2.13
C PRO A 89 -17.50 9.08 2.25
N LEU A 90 -16.46 8.35 2.69
CA LEU A 90 -16.52 6.91 2.92
C LEU A 90 -16.80 6.55 4.39
N ASP A 91 -17.18 7.53 5.21
CA ASP A 91 -17.44 7.37 6.64
C ASP A 91 -16.23 6.80 7.40
N ILE A 92 -15.02 7.11 6.95
CA ILE A 92 -13.79 6.74 7.66
C ILE A 92 -13.44 7.88 8.61
N ASP A 93 -13.44 7.58 9.91
CA ASP A 93 -13.06 8.54 10.94
C ASP A 93 -11.58 8.93 10.79
N THR A 94 -11.33 10.22 10.56
CA THR A 94 -10.01 10.80 10.35
C THR A 94 -9.16 10.82 11.63
N ASN A 95 -9.75 10.60 12.81
CA ASN A 95 -8.98 10.34 14.03
C ASN A 95 -8.36 8.93 14.05
N ASN A 96 -8.92 8.01 13.27
CA ASN A 96 -8.53 6.62 13.16
C ASN A 96 -7.88 6.27 11.80
N ALA A 97 -7.66 7.27 10.94
CA ALA A 97 -7.05 7.14 9.62
C ALA A 97 -6.25 8.40 9.26
N SER A 98 -4.92 8.33 9.28
CA SER A 98 -4.06 9.50 9.12
C SER A 98 -2.66 9.15 8.59
N TYR A 99 -2.05 10.11 7.91
CA TYR A 99 -0.63 10.07 7.54
C TYR A 99 0.29 10.40 8.73
N ARG A 100 -0.24 11.12 9.74
CA ARG A 100 0.51 11.59 10.92
C ARG A 100 0.38 10.62 12.08
N LEU A 101 1.52 10.29 12.68
CA LEU A 101 1.62 9.53 13.93
C LEU A 101 1.03 10.31 15.10
N SER A 102 1.21 11.63 15.13
CA SER A 102 0.64 12.51 16.17
C SER A 102 -0.88 12.43 16.26
N THR A 103 -1.60 12.15 15.17
CA THR A 103 -3.06 11.92 15.21
C THR A 103 -3.41 10.77 16.15
N PHE A 104 -2.68 9.66 16.08
CA PHE A 104 -2.94 8.49 16.93
C PHE A 104 -2.49 8.72 18.37
N GLN A 105 -1.33 9.36 18.56
CA GLN A 105 -0.81 9.69 19.89
C GLN A 105 -1.76 10.62 20.66
N ASN A 106 -2.24 11.68 20.01
CA ASN A 106 -3.15 12.66 20.60
C ASN A 106 -4.51 12.03 20.95
N ASN A 107 -4.97 11.07 20.14
CA ASN A 107 -6.22 10.34 20.36
C ASN A 107 -6.03 9.09 21.24
N GLN A 108 -4.83 8.87 21.81
CA GLN A 108 -4.51 7.72 22.67
C GLN A 108 -4.80 6.37 22.01
N ILE A 109 -4.64 6.29 20.68
CA ILE A 109 -4.82 5.07 19.91
C ILE A 109 -3.50 4.29 19.94
N ASN A 110 -3.56 3.06 20.45
CA ASN A 110 -2.41 2.16 20.44
C ASN A 110 -2.15 1.68 19.00
N LEU A 111 -1.02 2.12 18.44
CA LEU A 111 -0.48 1.57 17.21
C LEU A 111 0.12 0.18 17.48
N VAL A 112 0.19 -0.64 16.44
CA VAL A 112 0.79 -1.97 16.51
C VAL A 112 2.29 -1.86 16.24
N ASP A 113 3.11 -2.45 17.10
CA ASP A 113 4.57 -2.50 16.90
C ASP A 113 4.93 -3.27 15.64
N HIS A 114 5.99 -2.82 14.97
CA HIS A 114 6.50 -3.40 13.72
C HIS A 114 7.73 -4.26 14.00
N TYR A 115 7.81 -5.41 13.34
CA TYR A 115 8.86 -6.40 13.55
C TYR A 115 9.60 -6.71 12.26
N ILE A 116 10.92 -6.63 12.29
CA ILE A 116 11.79 -6.91 11.14
C ILE A 116 12.63 -8.14 11.46
N TYR A 117 12.67 -9.08 10.51
CA TYR A 117 13.60 -10.19 10.57
C TYR A 117 15.00 -9.72 10.18
N ASN A 118 16.02 -10.28 10.83
CA ASN A 118 17.43 -9.96 10.60
C ASN A 118 17.84 -10.36 9.18
N ALA A 119 17.78 -9.41 8.25
CA ALA A 119 18.03 -9.62 6.83
C ALA A 119 19.15 -8.70 6.32
N SER A 120 19.83 -9.11 5.26
CA SER A 120 20.99 -8.39 4.68
C SER A 120 20.68 -6.96 4.22
N TRP A 121 19.43 -6.68 3.83
CA TRP A 121 19.01 -5.34 3.44
C TRP A 121 19.03 -4.35 4.61
N LEU A 122 18.84 -4.82 5.85
CA LEU A 122 18.73 -3.99 7.04
C LEU A 122 20.03 -3.21 7.30
N GLU A 123 21.19 -3.84 7.08
CA GLU A 123 22.50 -3.18 7.22
C GLU A 123 22.64 -2.01 6.23
N SER A 124 22.29 -2.24 4.96
CA SER A 124 22.34 -1.19 3.93
C SER A 124 21.34 -0.07 4.21
N PHE A 125 20.15 -0.42 4.70
CA PHE A 125 19.15 0.56 5.12
C PHE A 125 19.65 1.41 6.28
N GLN A 126 20.23 0.80 7.31
CA GLN A 126 20.69 1.52 8.50
C GLN A 126 21.89 2.43 8.20
N GLN A 127 22.72 2.10 7.20
CA GLN A 127 23.76 3.02 6.71
C GLN A 127 23.18 4.26 6.03
N LEU A 128 22.09 4.11 5.27
CA LEU A 128 21.47 5.20 4.51
C LEU A 128 20.43 6.00 5.31
N ALA A 129 19.85 5.39 6.35
CA ALA A 129 18.89 5.98 7.26
C ALA A 129 19.33 5.75 8.73
N PRO A 130 20.48 6.32 9.17
CA PRO A 130 21.08 6.03 10.48
C PRO A 130 20.23 6.51 11.67
N TYR A 131 19.25 7.38 11.43
CA TYR A 131 18.31 7.86 12.45
C TYR A 131 17.24 6.83 12.79
N PHE A 132 17.10 5.74 12.01
CA PHE A 132 16.23 4.62 12.35
C PHE A 132 16.91 3.72 13.36
N ASN A 133 16.46 3.81 14.61
CA ASN A 133 16.96 3.00 15.69
C ASN A 133 16.18 1.68 15.79
N PHE A 134 16.61 0.66 15.05
CA PHE A 134 16.13 -0.70 15.24
C PHE A 134 16.67 -1.26 16.56
N SER A 135 15.79 -1.77 17.42
CA SER A 135 16.17 -2.40 18.68
C SER A 135 15.89 -3.89 18.63
N ARG A 136 16.74 -4.70 19.27
CA ARG A 136 16.58 -6.15 19.28
C ARG A 136 15.35 -6.55 20.11
N VAL A 137 14.56 -7.50 19.62
CA VAL A 137 13.45 -8.08 20.39
C VAL A 137 14.02 -8.91 21.55
N GLU A 138 13.43 -8.76 22.74
CA GLU A 138 13.87 -9.50 23.93
C GLU A 138 13.81 -11.02 23.66
N ASN A 139 14.86 -11.74 24.06
CA ASN A 139 14.98 -13.19 23.84
C ASN A 139 14.99 -13.65 22.37
N SER A 140 15.30 -12.76 21.41
CA SER A 140 15.40 -13.10 19.98
C SER A 140 16.72 -12.65 19.34
N SER A 141 17.43 -13.57 18.68
CA SER A 141 18.60 -13.27 17.85
C SER A 141 18.25 -12.78 16.45
N ASP A 142 17.00 -12.94 16.04
CA ASP A 142 16.63 -12.83 14.62
C ASP A 142 15.61 -11.73 14.35
N TRP A 143 15.04 -11.12 15.39
CA TRP A 143 14.00 -10.10 15.24
C TRP A 143 14.39 -8.77 15.88
N PHE A 144 14.00 -7.69 15.20
CA PHE A 144 14.15 -6.32 15.64
C PHE A 144 12.81 -5.61 15.68
N TYR A 145 12.60 -4.76 16.69
CA TYR A 145 11.59 -3.73 16.67
C TYR A 145 11.99 -2.63 15.69
N ALA A 146 11.06 -2.25 14.82
CA ALA A 146 11.19 -1.06 14.00
C ALA A 146 10.49 0.11 14.71
N PRO A 147 11.16 1.27 14.90
CA PRO A 147 10.51 2.44 15.47
C PRO A 147 9.41 2.93 14.53
N PHE A 148 8.40 3.64 15.04
CA PHE A 148 7.46 4.32 14.15
C PHE A 148 8.15 5.40 13.33
N PHE A 149 7.84 5.43 12.04
CA PHE A 149 8.47 6.30 11.07
C PHE A 149 7.50 6.80 10.03
N SER A 150 7.93 7.81 9.28
CA SER A 150 7.25 8.30 8.08
C SER A 150 8.16 8.29 6.86
N PHE A 151 7.58 8.60 5.70
CA PHE A 151 8.24 8.64 4.41
C PHE A 151 7.96 10.00 3.77
N THR A 152 8.99 10.71 3.30
CA THR A 152 8.82 12.08 2.77
C THR A 152 8.03 12.13 1.47
N ILE A 153 8.03 11.05 0.67
CA ILE A 153 7.06 10.85 -0.42
C ILE A 153 5.79 10.16 0.11
N TYR A 154 5.24 10.73 1.19
CA TYR A 154 4.15 10.15 1.99
C TYR A 154 2.92 9.70 1.19
N PRO A 155 2.50 10.31 0.07
CA PRO A 155 1.34 9.83 -0.70
C PRO A 155 1.51 8.44 -1.31
N ALA A 156 2.75 7.99 -1.51
CA ALA A 156 3.04 6.65 -2.02
C ALA A 156 2.84 5.56 -0.95
N GLY A 157 2.59 5.92 0.30
CA GLY A 157 2.39 5.00 1.40
C GLY A 157 1.79 5.70 2.62
N MET A 158 2.20 5.30 3.83
CA MET A 158 1.99 6.03 5.09
C MET A 158 0.56 6.31 5.58
N LEU A 159 -0.49 6.14 4.77
CA LEU A 159 -1.85 6.24 5.27
C LEU A 159 -2.11 5.07 6.23
N ARG A 160 -2.09 5.36 7.54
CA ARG A 160 -2.32 4.35 8.58
C ARG A 160 -3.78 4.35 8.93
N MET A 161 -4.38 3.18 9.02
CA MET A 161 -5.74 3.01 9.50
C MET A 161 -5.95 1.57 9.98
N SER A 162 -6.99 1.35 10.79
CA SER A 162 -7.39 0.01 11.18
C SER A 162 -7.86 -0.81 9.97
N ALA A 163 -7.83 -2.14 10.11
CA ALA A 163 -8.45 -3.02 9.13
C ALA A 163 -9.93 -2.63 8.92
N HIS A 164 -10.66 -2.28 9.99
CA HIS A 164 -12.07 -1.88 9.94
C HIS A 164 -12.30 -0.59 9.11
N SER A 165 -11.38 0.36 9.15
CA SER A 165 -11.43 1.57 8.32
C SER A 165 -11.12 1.24 6.85
N LEU A 166 -10.06 0.47 6.57
CA LEU A 166 -9.69 0.05 5.21
C LEU A 166 -10.80 -0.78 4.54
N SER A 167 -11.50 -1.54 5.35
CA SER A 167 -12.74 -2.25 5.06
C SER A 167 -13.81 -1.37 4.39
N LYS A 168 -14.01 -0.14 4.87
CA LYS A 168 -14.98 0.80 4.28
C LYS A 168 -14.52 1.22 2.88
N PHE A 169 -13.21 1.47 2.71
CA PHE A 169 -12.61 1.77 1.41
C PHE A 169 -12.77 0.61 0.43
N LEU A 170 -12.45 -0.62 0.86
CA LEU A 170 -12.62 -1.83 0.03
C LEU A 170 -14.10 -2.05 -0.35
N ARG A 171 -15.05 -1.89 0.57
CA ARG A 171 -16.48 -1.97 0.22
C ARG A 171 -16.87 -0.94 -0.83
N SER A 172 -16.36 0.28 -0.71
CA SER A 172 -16.60 1.32 -1.70
C SER A 172 -16.04 0.93 -3.06
N PHE A 173 -14.82 0.38 -3.11
CA PHE A 173 -14.21 -0.15 -4.33
C PHE A 173 -15.06 -1.25 -5.00
N LEU A 174 -15.55 -2.23 -4.24
CA LEU A 174 -16.46 -3.29 -4.73
C LEU A 174 -17.79 -2.72 -5.26
N ASN A 175 -18.18 -1.54 -4.77
CA ASN A 175 -19.33 -0.76 -5.23
C ASN A 175 -18.94 0.41 -6.15
N ASN A 176 -17.88 0.23 -6.95
CA ASN A 176 -17.44 1.16 -8.00
C ASN A 176 -17.14 2.58 -7.51
N PHE A 177 -16.85 2.75 -6.23
CA PHE A 177 -16.61 4.03 -5.59
C PHE A 177 -17.73 5.07 -5.87
N HIS A 178 -18.99 4.65 -6.01
CA HIS A 178 -20.12 5.54 -6.37
C HIS A 178 -20.28 6.79 -5.47
N ASN A 179 -19.80 6.72 -4.22
CA ASN A 179 -19.83 7.86 -3.29
C ASN A 179 -18.77 8.93 -3.57
N ILE A 180 -17.71 8.61 -4.31
CA ILE A 180 -16.58 9.51 -4.59
C ILE A 180 -16.28 9.68 -6.09
N LEU A 181 -16.71 8.75 -6.94
CA LEU A 181 -16.63 8.86 -8.39
C LEU A 181 -17.98 9.31 -8.96
N HIS A 182 -18.03 10.57 -9.42
CA HIS A 182 -19.24 11.14 -10.02
C HIS A 182 -19.48 10.72 -11.47
N ASN A 183 -18.44 10.22 -12.14
CA ASN A 183 -18.50 9.72 -13.51
C ASN A 183 -18.37 8.19 -13.50
N PRO A 184 -19.42 7.43 -13.86
CA PRO A 184 -19.38 5.97 -13.88
C PRO A 184 -18.24 5.41 -14.75
N GLN A 185 -17.87 6.08 -15.84
CA GLN A 185 -16.79 5.66 -16.74
C GLN A 185 -15.41 5.74 -16.07
N SER A 186 -15.27 6.50 -14.98
CA SER A 186 -14.00 6.60 -14.26
C SER A 186 -13.57 5.27 -13.65
N ILE A 187 -14.51 4.41 -13.22
CA ILE A 187 -14.14 3.10 -12.68
C ILE A 187 -13.57 2.21 -13.79
N ASP A 188 -14.15 2.23 -14.99
CA ASP A 188 -13.70 1.42 -16.11
C ASP A 188 -12.29 1.83 -16.55
N GLU A 189 -12.03 3.14 -16.59
CA GLU A 189 -10.70 3.67 -16.87
C GLU A 189 -9.68 3.29 -15.79
N MET A 190 -10.05 3.38 -14.51
CA MET A 190 -9.17 3.06 -13.39
C MET A 190 -8.71 1.59 -13.40
N LEU A 191 -9.56 0.70 -13.89
CA LEU A 191 -9.32 -0.75 -13.93
C LEU A 191 -8.77 -1.24 -15.27
N SER A 192 -8.71 -0.38 -16.28
CA SER A 192 -8.17 -0.71 -17.59
C SER A 192 -6.67 -0.99 -17.49
N ILE A 193 -6.24 -2.12 -18.07
CA ILE A 193 -4.85 -2.55 -18.05
C ILE A 193 -4.02 -1.65 -18.96
N SER A 194 -2.90 -1.20 -18.43
CA SER A 194 -1.85 -0.54 -19.19
C SER A 194 -1.11 -1.61 -20.02
N PRO A 195 -1.14 -1.59 -21.37
CA PRO A 195 -0.66 -2.68 -22.21
C PRO A 195 0.87 -2.79 -22.29
N GLN A 196 1.60 -1.96 -21.54
CA GLN A 196 3.06 -1.88 -21.59
C GLN A 196 3.70 -3.13 -20.99
N MET A 197 4.78 -3.58 -21.63
CA MET A 197 5.66 -4.57 -21.04
C MET A 197 6.33 -4.00 -19.79
N SER A 198 6.46 -4.82 -18.75
CA SER A 198 7.23 -4.45 -17.57
C SER A 198 8.72 -4.51 -17.88
N TYR A 199 9.47 -3.52 -17.42
CA TYR A 199 10.93 -3.44 -17.54
C TYR A 199 11.62 -4.53 -16.69
N VAL A 200 10.96 -5.00 -15.64
CA VAL A 200 11.32 -6.22 -14.91
C VAL A 200 10.34 -7.33 -15.23
N ASN A 201 10.80 -8.57 -15.38
CA ASN A 201 9.88 -9.67 -15.69
C ASN A 201 8.88 -9.88 -14.54
N MET A 202 7.63 -9.48 -14.78
CA MET A 202 6.50 -9.59 -13.84
C MET A 202 5.37 -10.34 -14.54
N SER A 203 5.60 -11.62 -14.87
CA SER A 203 4.66 -12.43 -15.67
C SER A 203 3.24 -12.52 -15.11
N ASN A 204 3.06 -12.24 -13.81
CA ASN A 204 1.79 -12.44 -13.11
C ASN A 204 1.17 -11.12 -12.61
N VAL A 205 1.66 -9.95 -13.05
CA VAL A 205 1.16 -8.64 -12.60
C VAL A 205 0.84 -7.77 -13.80
N GLU A 206 -0.37 -7.21 -13.84
CA GLU A 206 -0.82 -6.28 -14.87
C GLU A 206 -1.27 -4.96 -14.22
N PHE A 207 -0.58 -3.86 -14.51
CA PHE A 207 -0.88 -2.58 -13.88
C PHE A 207 -2.06 -1.85 -14.54
N SER A 208 -2.90 -1.22 -13.72
CA SER A 208 -3.89 -0.22 -14.10
C SER A 208 -3.64 1.09 -13.35
N LEU A 209 -4.60 2.02 -13.28
CA LEU A 209 -4.36 3.35 -12.69
C LEU A 209 -4.39 3.33 -11.15
N GLY A 210 -3.29 2.97 -10.51
CA GLY A 210 -3.17 2.86 -9.04
C GLY A 210 -3.62 1.51 -8.47
N TRP A 211 -3.96 0.56 -9.34
CA TRP A 211 -4.29 -0.82 -9.02
C TRP A 211 -3.43 -1.73 -9.89
N TYR A 212 -3.36 -3.00 -9.51
CA TYR A 212 -2.86 -4.02 -10.40
C TYR A 212 -3.67 -5.30 -10.27
N TRP A 213 -3.64 -6.08 -11.33
CA TRP A 213 -4.15 -7.44 -11.38
C TRP A 213 -3.02 -8.40 -11.06
N GLU A 214 -3.25 -9.33 -10.14
CA GLU A 214 -2.34 -10.42 -9.82
C GLU A 214 -2.94 -11.77 -10.21
N ILE A 215 -2.10 -12.63 -10.80
CA ILE A 215 -2.48 -13.99 -11.20
C ILE A 215 -1.87 -14.99 -10.22
N PHE A 216 -2.72 -15.70 -9.48
CA PHE A 216 -2.33 -16.79 -8.58
C PHE A 216 -3.15 -18.05 -8.90
N ASP A 217 -2.50 -19.19 -9.12
CA ASP A 217 -3.13 -20.46 -9.47
C ASP A 217 -4.19 -20.35 -10.60
N GLY A 218 -3.88 -19.54 -11.62
CA GLY A 218 -4.76 -19.30 -12.77
C GLY A 218 -5.98 -18.39 -12.48
N ARG A 219 -6.10 -17.83 -11.27
CA ARG A 219 -7.15 -16.89 -10.88
C ARG A 219 -6.60 -15.47 -10.87
N ARG A 220 -7.44 -14.52 -11.29
CA ARG A 220 -7.13 -13.10 -11.31
C ARG A 220 -7.74 -12.40 -10.11
N PHE A 221 -6.92 -11.62 -9.42
CA PHE A 221 -7.32 -10.76 -8.31
C PHE A 221 -6.92 -9.34 -8.61
N ILE A 222 -7.71 -8.37 -8.17
CA ILE A 222 -7.40 -6.95 -8.36
C ILE A 222 -7.31 -6.23 -7.04
N GLY A 223 -6.28 -5.41 -6.88
CA GLY A 223 -6.09 -4.68 -5.65
C GLY A 223 -4.74 -4.01 -5.58
N HIS A 224 -4.21 -3.94 -4.37
CA HIS A 224 -2.87 -3.44 -4.12
C HIS A 224 -2.32 -4.06 -2.82
N ASP A 225 -1.00 -4.24 -2.77
CA ASP A 225 -0.25 -4.63 -1.58
C ASP A 225 0.47 -3.43 -0.96
N GLY A 226 1.13 -3.65 0.17
CA GLY A 226 1.97 -2.62 0.77
C GLY A 226 3.12 -3.27 1.50
N SER A 227 4.32 -2.73 1.32
CA SER A 227 5.54 -3.27 1.94
C SER A 227 6.40 -2.14 2.43
N LEU A 228 6.71 -2.16 3.72
CA LEU A 228 7.59 -1.22 4.38
C LEU A 228 8.40 -1.98 5.45
N PRO A 229 9.49 -1.41 5.98
CA PRO A 229 10.21 -2.00 7.11
C PRO A 229 9.26 -2.41 8.25
N GLY A 230 9.09 -3.72 8.44
CA GLY A 230 8.28 -4.32 9.49
C GLY A 230 6.77 -4.36 9.24
N VAL A 231 6.32 -4.11 8.00
CA VAL A 231 4.89 -4.11 7.64
C VAL A 231 4.68 -4.77 6.28
N ARG A 232 3.68 -5.66 6.22
CA ARG A 232 3.13 -6.16 4.96
C ARG A 232 1.62 -6.14 4.98
N THR A 233 1.04 -5.61 3.91
CA THR A 233 -0.41 -5.55 3.72
C THR A 233 -0.80 -6.12 2.36
N SER A 234 -2.04 -6.57 2.26
CA SER A 234 -2.69 -6.99 1.03
C SER A 234 -4.16 -6.61 1.10
N MET A 235 -4.67 -5.95 0.07
CA MET A 235 -6.09 -5.68 -0.13
C MET A 235 -6.43 -6.09 -1.56
N MET A 236 -7.11 -7.22 -1.70
CA MET A 236 -7.45 -7.81 -2.99
C MET A 236 -8.95 -8.04 -3.12
N ALA A 237 -9.47 -7.95 -4.33
CA ALA A 237 -10.80 -8.37 -4.72
C ALA A 237 -10.71 -9.48 -5.76
N ASN A 238 -11.70 -10.35 -5.79
CA ASN A 238 -11.83 -11.32 -6.88
C ASN A 238 -12.16 -10.63 -8.22
N GLU A 239 -12.03 -11.36 -9.33
CA GLU A 239 -12.23 -10.79 -10.68
C GLU A 239 -13.61 -10.14 -10.88
N LYS A 240 -14.65 -10.69 -10.24
CA LYS A 240 -16.01 -10.14 -10.29
C LYS A 240 -16.22 -8.92 -9.39
N ARG A 241 -15.23 -8.55 -8.56
CA ARG A 241 -15.28 -7.49 -7.54
C ARG A 241 -16.55 -7.58 -6.67
N ASN A 242 -16.93 -8.79 -6.28
CA ASN A 242 -18.07 -9.04 -5.39
C ASN A 242 -17.64 -9.63 -4.02
N LEU A 243 -16.36 -9.97 -3.89
CA LEU A 243 -15.72 -10.38 -2.66
C LEU A 243 -14.34 -9.72 -2.60
N GLY A 244 -13.98 -9.17 -1.45
CA GLY A 244 -12.64 -8.66 -1.18
C GLY A 244 -12.09 -9.19 0.13
N VAL A 245 -10.76 -9.29 0.21
CA VAL A 245 -9.98 -9.78 1.35
C VAL A 245 -8.89 -8.75 1.68
N ILE A 246 -8.75 -8.44 2.96
CA ILE A 246 -7.69 -7.61 3.54
C ILE A 246 -6.88 -8.48 4.47
N ILE A 247 -5.56 -8.42 4.36
CA ILE A 247 -4.60 -9.00 5.30
C ILE A 247 -3.62 -7.89 5.70
N LEU A 248 -3.55 -7.56 6.98
CA LEU A 248 -2.54 -6.65 7.54
C LEU A 248 -1.65 -7.43 8.50
N THR A 249 -0.33 -7.30 8.35
CA THR A 249 0.66 -7.93 9.22
C THR A 249 1.69 -6.89 9.68
N ASN A 250 2.21 -7.09 10.88
CA ASN A 250 3.22 -6.24 11.49
C ASN A 250 4.62 -6.87 11.44
N GLY A 251 4.89 -7.65 10.39
CA GLY A 251 6.16 -8.32 10.16
C GLY A 251 6.71 -8.01 8.78
N ASP A 252 8.02 -7.89 8.68
CA ASP A 252 8.70 -7.80 7.39
C ASP A 252 8.71 -9.14 6.64
N ILE A 253 8.59 -9.06 5.31
CA ILE A 253 8.71 -10.18 4.38
C ILE A 253 9.61 -9.84 3.17
N ILE A 254 10.53 -8.89 3.30
CA ILE A 254 11.37 -8.42 2.18
C ILE A 254 12.12 -9.60 1.54
N LYS A 255 11.97 -9.66 0.21
CA LYS A 255 12.54 -10.67 -0.68
C LYS A 255 14.05 -10.66 -0.57
N ASN A 256 14.60 -11.79 -0.10
CA ASN A 256 15.94 -12.35 -0.31
C ASN A 256 16.29 -13.38 0.79
N ASP A 257 15.41 -13.55 1.78
CA ASP A 257 15.52 -14.56 2.83
C ASP A 257 14.46 -15.66 2.66
N GLU A 258 14.83 -16.93 2.89
CA GLU A 258 13.95 -18.10 2.75
C GLU A 258 12.73 -18.01 3.70
N GLN A 259 12.93 -17.49 4.91
CA GLN A 259 11.86 -17.36 5.91
C GLN A 259 10.89 -16.24 5.54
N ALA A 260 11.42 -15.09 5.11
CA ALA A 260 10.60 -13.99 4.58
C ALA A 260 9.74 -14.45 3.38
N GLN A 261 10.32 -15.25 2.48
CA GLN A 261 9.60 -15.84 1.35
C GLN A 261 8.50 -16.82 1.82
N LYS A 262 8.77 -17.68 2.80
CA LYS A 262 7.75 -18.57 3.39
C LYS A 262 6.58 -17.80 4.01
N VAL A 263 6.85 -16.70 4.72
CA VAL A 263 5.78 -15.85 5.30
C VAL A 263 4.95 -15.23 4.18
N LYS A 264 5.60 -14.70 3.14
CA LYS A 264 4.91 -14.19 1.95
C LYS A 264 3.98 -15.25 1.34
N ASP A 265 4.51 -16.43 1.07
CA ASP A 265 3.76 -17.52 0.43
C ASP A 265 2.61 -17.99 1.32
N THR A 266 2.79 -17.97 2.65
CA THR A 266 1.73 -18.26 3.62
C THR A 266 0.62 -17.23 3.56
N ILE A 267 0.93 -15.93 3.48
CA ILE A 267 -0.06 -14.86 3.35
C ILE A 267 -0.86 -15.01 2.05
N VAL A 268 -0.17 -15.27 0.92
CA VAL A 268 -0.82 -15.50 -0.37
C VAL A 268 -1.72 -16.74 -0.32
N HIS A 269 -1.23 -17.85 0.24
CA HIS A 269 -2.03 -19.07 0.37
C HIS A 269 -3.27 -18.85 1.25
N LEU A 270 -3.12 -18.14 2.38
CA LEU A 270 -4.22 -17.79 3.26
C LEU A 270 -5.27 -16.94 2.54
N MET A 271 -4.83 -15.93 1.78
CA MET A 271 -5.72 -15.11 0.95
C MET A 271 -6.53 -15.97 -0.02
N ILE A 272 -5.87 -16.86 -0.77
CA ILE A 272 -6.53 -17.77 -1.73
C ILE A 272 -7.54 -18.66 -1.01
N LYS A 273 -7.19 -19.23 0.15
CA LYS A 273 -8.11 -20.07 0.94
C LYS A 273 -9.31 -19.31 1.47
N LEU A 274 -9.15 -18.04 1.83
CA LEU A 274 -10.28 -17.18 2.21
C LEU A 274 -11.22 -16.97 1.02
N PHE A 275 -10.69 -16.64 -0.16
CA PHE A 275 -11.50 -16.55 -1.37
C PHE A 275 -12.22 -17.88 -1.67
N ASP A 276 -11.52 -19.01 -1.66
CA ASP A 276 -12.13 -20.33 -1.89
C ASP A 276 -13.29 -20.60 -0.93
N CYS A 277 -13.09 -20.32 0.36
CA CYS A 277 -14.08 -20.56 1.40
C CYS A 277 -15.37 -19.74 1.18
N PHE A 278 -15.24 -18.48 0.75
CA PHE A 278 -16.36 -17.55 0.63
C PHE A 278 -17.00 -17.52 -0.75
N GLU A 279 -16.28 -17.88 -1.81
CA GLU A 279 -16.84 -18.00 -3.16
C GLU A 279 -17.66 -19.29 -3.35
N THR A 280 -17.23 -20.40 -2.74
CA THR A 280 -17.85 -21.71 -2.94
C THR A 280 -19.09 -21.96 -2.08
N LYS A 281 -19.30 -21.19 -1.00
CA LYS A 281 -20.45 -21.39 -0.10
C LYS A 281 -21.73 -20.73 -0.64
N THR A 282 -22.61 -21.58 -1.18
CA THR A 282 -24.06 -21.38 -1.40
C THR A 282 -24.88 -21.27 -0.11
N ASN A 283 -24.25 -21.08 1.06
CA ASN A 283 -24.96 -21.12 2.33
C ASN A 283 -25.53 -19.74 2.70
N THR A 284 -26.79 -19.53 2.34
CA THR A 284 -27.60 -18.32 2.60
C THR A 284 -27.61 -17.91 4.07
N ALA A 285 -27.44 -18.84 5.01
CA ALA A 285 -27.36 -18.55 6.44
C ALA A 285 -26.08 -17.81 6.84
N PHE A 286 -24.96 -18.06 6.16
CA PHE A 286 -23.67 -17.41 6.44
C PHE A 286 -23.59 -15.99 5.85
N ARG A 287 -24.28 -15.75 4.72
CA ARG A 287 -24.40 -14.41 4.10
C ARG A 287 -25.20 -13.41 4.93
N GLN A 288 -26.17 -13.88 5.73
CA GLN A 288 -27.02 -12.99 6.53
C GLN A 288 -26.40 -12.56 7.87
N HIS A 289 -25.37 -13.25 8.35
CA HIS A 289 -24.85 -13.08 9.72
C HIS A 289 -23.41 -12.59 9.80
N VAL A 290 -22.71 -12.45 8.68
CA VAL A 290 -21.31 -12.02 8.69
C VAL A 290 -21.11 -10.71 7.95
N ASN A 291 -21.26 -9.61 8.71
CA ASN A 291 -20.83 -8.29 8.25
C ASN A 291 -19.33 -8.05 8.53
N ASN A 292 -18.72 -8.75 9.49
CA ASN A 292 -17.27 -8.76 9.78
C ASN A 292 -16.92 -10.03 10.59
N ILE A 293 -15.94 -10.84 10.17
CA ILE A 293 -15.26 -11.80 11.05
C ILE A 293 -13.85 -11.25 11.31
N TYR A 294 -13.52 -11.04 12.58
CA TYR A 294 -12.18 -10.68 13.03
C TYR A 294 -11.50 -11.94 13.56
N ILE A 295 -10.48 -12.44 12.87
CA ILE A 295 -9.62 -13.50 13.40
C ILE A 295 -8.43 -12.79 14.07
N TRP A 296 -8.36 -12.85 15.40
CA TRP A 296 -7.31 -12.21 16.19
C TRP A 296 -6.13 -13.15 16.41
N TRP A 297 -5.04 -12.97 15.65
CA TRP A 297 -3.65 -13.33 15.97
C TRP A 297 -2.73 -12.55 15.02
N THR A 298 -2.00 -11.51 15.46
CA THR A 298 -0.93 -10.74 14.75
C THR A 298 -1.13 -10.38 13.25
N ILE A 299 -2.30 -10.68 12.71
CA ILE A 299 -2.74 -10.65 11.33
C ILE A 299 -4.20 -10.20 11.45
N SER A 300 -4.52 -9.00 10.97
CA SER A 300 -5.92 -8.59 10.84
C SER A 300 -6.43 -9.06 9.49
N ILE A 301 -7.34 -10.02 9.50
CA ILE A 301 -8.01 -10.54 8.30
C ILE A 301 -9.42 -9.97 8.27
N LEU A 302 -9.79 -9.29 7.17
CA LEU A 302 -11.15 -8.84 6.93
C LEU A 302 -11.61 -9.22 5.53
N TYR A 303 -12.92 -9.42 5.35
CA TYR A 303 -13.50 -9.64 4.04
C TYR A 303 -14.87 -8.98 3.91
N PHE A 304 -15.29 -8.71 2.69
CA PHE A 304 -16.55 -8.02 2.38
C PHE A 304 -17.33 -8.70 1.26
N LEU A 305 -18.65 -8.75 1.41
CA LEU A 305 -19.60 -9.15 0.37
C LEU A 305 -20.39 -7.92 -0.08
N LYS A 306 -20.71 -7.86 -1.38
CA LYS A 306 -21.60 -6.86 -1.97
C LYS A 306 -23.07 -7.13 -1.64
#